data_AF-A0A177PNY4-F1
#
_entry.id   AF-A0A177PNY4-F1
#
_cell.length_a   1.000
_cell.length_b   1.000
_cell.length_c   1.000
_cell.angle_alpha   90.00
_cell.angle_beta   90.00
_cell.angle_gamma   90.00
#
_symmetry.space_group_name_H-M   'P 1'
#
loop_
_entity.id
_entity.type
_entity.pdbx_description
1 polymer ?
#
loop_
_entity_poly.entity_id
_entity_poly.type
_entity_poly.pdbx_seq_one_letter_code
_entity_poly.pdbx_strand_id
1 'polypeptide(L)'
;MNHQSLSAFIWSVADLLRGDYKQSEYGKVILPFTVLRRLDCVLEPTKAAVLTELADKQKAGLNPDPFLLRKAGQSFYNTSSLDMRRLMGDQDHIRENLFAYVQGFSPSVRDIFERFDFATQIERLAKNGLLYQVVEKFAGIDLHPEAVDNSQMGLVFEELIRKFAEVSNETAGEHFTPREVIRLMVNLIFVEDDDVLTKPGVVRTIYDPAAGTGGMLSVAEEHLTSMNRKARLTMFGQELNDESYAICKADMLIKGQDVANIIAGNTLSDDGHTHRKFDYMLSNPPFGVEWKKVEKDIRKEHEAQGFNGRFGPGLPRVSDGSMLFLMHLLSKMRPAKDGGSRFGIVLNGSPLFTGGAGSGESEIRRYVLENDLVEAIIGLPTDMFYNT
;
A
#
# COMPACT_ATOMS: atom_id res chain seq x y z
N MET A 1 12.98 -14.40 -14.94
CA MET A 1 11.63 -14.50 -15.54
C MET A 1 11.14 -13.10 -15.83
N ASN A 2 10.38 -12.86 -16.91
CA ASN A 2 9.65 -11.59 -17.09
C ASN A 2 8.49 -11.54 -16.05
N HIS A 3 8.15 -10.36 -15.51
CA HIS A 3 7.03 -10.17 -14.58
C HIS A 3 5.72 -10.82 -15.08
N GLN A 4 5.40 -10.75 -16.37
CA GLN A 4 4.21 -11.39 -16.96
C GLN A 4 4.22 -12.92 -16.79
N SER A 5 5.37 -13.55 -17.02
CA SER A 5 5.52 -15.00 -16.84
C SER A 5 5.43 -15.41 -15.37
N LEU A 6 5.95 -14.59 -14.46
CA LEU A 6 5.87 -14.83 -13.02
C LEU A 6 4.43 -14.64 -12.51
N SER A 7 3.74 -13.57 -12.92
CA SER A 7 2.33 -13.36 -12.59
C SER A 7 1.44 -14.45 -13.17
N ALA A 8 1.71 -14.94 -14.38
CA ALA A 8 1.00 -16.09 -14.96
C ALA A 8 1.25 -17.38 -14.16
N PHE A 9 2.50 -17.62 -13.71
CA PHE A 9 2.83 -18.76 -12.88
C PHE A 9 2.11 -18.71 -11.52
N ILE A 10 2.18 -17.57 -10.83
CA ILE A 10 1.50 -17.36 -9.54
C ILE A 10 -0.01 -17.52 -9.73
N TRP A 11 -0.56 -16.98 -10.82
CA TRP A 11 -1.96 -17.15 -11.17
C TRP A 11 -2.34 -18.61 -11.46
N SER A 12 -1.42 -19.48 -11.90
CA SER A 12 -1.72 -20.91 -12.11
C SER A 12 -2.15 -21.64 -10.84
N VAL A 13 -1.91 -21.06 -9.65
CA VAL A 13 -2.46 -21.56 -8.39
C VAL A 13 -4.00 -21.47 -8.38
N ALA A 14 -4.58 -20.48 -9.06
CA ALA A 14 -6.03 -20.32 -9.19
C ALA A 14 -6.70 -21.56 -9.82
N ASP A 15 -5.98 -22.30 -10.67
CA ASP A 15 -6.50 -23.52 -11.28
C ASP A 15 -6.75 -24.62 -10.22
N LEU A 16 -5.96 -24.66 -9.14
CA LEU A 16 -6.17 -25.59 -8.02
C LEU A 16 -7.39 -25.21 -7.17
N LEU A 17 -7.79 -23.95 -7.19
CA LEU A 17 -8.90 -23.42 -6.37
C LEU A 17 -10.25 -23.53 -7.10
N ARG A 18 -10.25 -23.92 -8.38
CA ARG A 18 -11.45 -24.01 -9.21
C ARG A 18 -12.39 -25.09 -8.69
N GLY A 19 -13.62 -24.69 -8.37
CA GLY A 19 -14.67 -25.57 -7.83
C GLY A 19 -14.91 -25.36 -6.34
N ASP A 20 -13.84 -25.13 -5.56
CA ASP A 20 -13.90 -24.92 -4.11
C ASP A 20 -14.01 -23.43 -3.71
N TYR A 21 -13.57 -22.55 -4.60
CA TYR A 21 -13.60 -21.09 -4.44
C TYR A 21 -14.30 -20.44 -5.62
N LYS A 22 -15.02 -19.34 -5.34
CA LYS A 22 -15.49 -18.42 -6.38
C LYS A 22 -14.29 -17.69 -6.95
N GLN A 23 -14.35 -17.31 -8.22
CA GLN A 23 -13.21 -16.67 -8.87
C GLN A 23 -12.84 -15.32 -8.23
N SER A 24 -13.83 -14.57 -7.72
CA SER A 24 -13.62 -13.35 -6.92
C SER A 24 -12.94 -13.60 -5.57
N GLU A 25 -12.84 -14.83 -5.10
CA GLU A 25 -12.16 -15.19 -3.85
C GLU A 25 -10.72 -15.66 -4.07
N TYR A 26 -10.26 -15.84 -5.31
CA TYR A 26 -8.90 -16.34 -5.58
C TYR A 26 -7.81 -15.42 -5.02
N GLY A 27 -8.06 -14.11 -5.03
CA GLY A 27 -7.14 -13.11 -4.46
C GLY A 27 -6.85 -13.34 -2.98
N LYS A 28 -7.87 -13.76 -2.22
CA LYS A 28 -7.76 -14.04 -0.78
C LYS A 28 -6.79 -15.15 -0.45
N VAL A 29 -6.52 -16.05 -1.39
CA VAL A 29 -5.53 -17.11 -1.23
C VAL A 29 -4.19 -16.69 -1.83
N ILE A 30 -4.20 -16.25 -3.09
CA ILE A 30 -2.98 -16.04 -3.86
C ILE A 30 -2.14 -14.88 -3.29
N LEU A 31 -2.77 -13.78 -2.88
CA LEU A 31 -2.08 -12.59 -2.37
C LEU A 31 -1.30 -12.87 -1.07
N PRO A 32 -1.92 -13.41 0.01
CA PRO A 32 -1.18 -13.68 1.24
C PRO A 32 -0.07 -14.72 1.05
N PHE A 33 -0.26 -15.76 0.23
CA PHE A 33 0.81 -16.72 -0.04
C PHE A 33 1.98 -16.10 -0.84
N THR A 34 1.68 -15.18 -1.77
CA THR A 34 2.72 -14.44 -2.51
C THR A 34 3.54 -13.58 -1.55
N VAL A 35 2.88 -12.85 -0.64
CA VAL A 35 3.53 -12.05 0.41
C VAL A 35 4.35 -12.95 1.35
N LEU A 36 3.77 -14.06 1.82
CA LEU A 36 4.46 -15.02 2.69
C LEU A 36 5.72 -15.55 2.04
N ARG A 37 5.67 -15.95 0.77
CA ARG A 37 6.84 -16.47 0.08
C ARG A 37 7.91 -15.40 -0.13
N ARG A 38 7.52 -14.16 -0.43
CA ARG A 38 8.47 -13.03 -0.54
C ARG A 38 9.20 -12.79 0.79
N LEU A 39 8.47 -12.72 1.91
CA LEU A 39 9.04 -12.55 3.25
C LEU A 39 9.93 -13.73 3.66
N ASP A 40 9.52 -14.95 3.33
CA ASP A 40 10.28 -16.19 3.57
C ASP A 40 11.62 -16.18 2.82
N CYS A 41 11.63 -15.81 1.53
CA CYS A 41 12.86 -15.68 0.74
C CYS A 41 13.81 -14.66 1.36
N VAL A 42 13.31 -13.48 1.75
CA VAL A 42 14.13 -12.39 2.34
C VAL A 42 14.83 -12.82 3.63
N LEU A 43 14.19 -13.69 4.44
CA LEU A 43 14.77 -14.18 5.69
C LEU A 43 15.58 -15.47 5.54
N GLU A 44 15.48 -16.18 4.41
CA GLU A 44 16.16 -17.47 4.19
C GLU A 44 17.68 -17.41 4.49
N PRO A 45 18.44 -16.39 4.04
CA PRO A 45 19.88 -16.31 4.31
C PRO A 45 20.24 -16.10 5.79
N THR A 46 19.34 -15.49 6.58
CA THR A 46 19.64 -15.07 7.96
C THR A 46 18.94 -15.92 9.02
N LYS A 47 18.02 -16.82 8.61
CA LYS A 47 17.20 -17.64 9.51
C LYS A 47 18.00 -18.38 10.57
N ALA A 48 19.06 -19.09 10.18
CA ALA A 48 19.87 -19.87 11.13
C ALA A 48 20.52 -18.96 12.20
N ALA A 49 21.05 -17.81 11.79
CA ALA A 49 21.66 -16.84 12.70
C ALA A 49 20.63 -16.23 13.67
N VAL A 50 19.42 -15.93 13.18
CA VAL A 50 18.31 -15.44 14.01
C VAL A 50 17.91 -16.46 15.07
N LEU A 51 17.79 -17.74 14.72
CA LEU A 51 17.43 -18.80 15.67
C LEU A 51 18.51 -19.04 16.72
N THR A 52 19.79 -18.97 16.35
CA THR A 52 20.89 -19.04 17.33
C THR A 52 20.84 -17.85 18.29
N GLU A 53 20.68 -16.63 17.76
CA GLU A 53 20.61 -15.42 18.59
C GLU A 53 19.40 -15.46 19.54
N LEU A 54 18.25 -15.95 19.07
CA LEU A 54 17.04 -16.13 19.90
C LEU A 54 17.33 -17.03 21.10
N ALA A 55 17.91 -18.21 20.86
CA ALA A 55 18.24 -19.16 21.92
C ALA A 55 19.21 -18.55 22.95
N ASP A 56 20.21 -17.79 22.49
CA ASP A 56 21.18 -17.14 23.36
C ASP A 56 20.55 -16.04 24.21
N LYS A 57 19.67 -15.20 23.65
CA LYS A 57 19.00 -14.13 24.41
C LYS A 57 17.95 -14.65 25.37
N GLN A 58 17.22 -15.70 25.01
CA GLN A 58 16.28 -16.36 25.91
C GLN A 58 17.00 -16.95 27.13
N LYS A 59 18.15 -17.62 26.93
CA LYS A 59 18.99 -18.12 28.03
C LYS A 59 19.51 -16.98 28.93
N ALA A 60 19.78 -15.82 28.33
CA ALA A 60 20.23 -14.64 29.06
C ALA A 60 19.09 -13.86 29.76
N GLY A 61 17.82 -14.24 29.56
CA GLY A 61 16.67 -13.51 30.11
C GLY A 61 16.48 -12.10 29.53
N LEU A 62 17.00 -11.84 28.33
CA LEU A 62 16.92 -10.54 27.64
C LEU A 62 15.75 -10.52 26.65
N ASN A 63 15.22 -9.33 26.37
CA ASN A 63 14.31 -9.14 25.23
C ASN A 63 15.08 -9.42 23.92
N PRO A 64 14.71 -10.45 23.13
CA PRO A 64 15.46 -10.82 21.93
C PRO A 64 15.24 -9.83 20.77
N ASP A 65 14.11 -9.12 20.71
CA ASP A 65 13.64 -8.43 19.49
C ASP A 65 14.68 -7.52 18.81
N PRO A 66 15.37 -6.59 19.51
CA PRO A 66 16.34 -5.70 18.85
C PRO A 66 17.54 -6.47 18.25
N PHE A 67 17.91 -7.60 18.86
CA PHE A 67 19.00 -8.45 18.40
C PHE A 67 18.58 -9.25 17.17
N LEU A 68 17.34 -9.76 17.16
CA LEU A 68 16.81 -10.51 16.01
C LEU A 68 16.70 -9.62 14.78
N LEU A 69 16.20 -8.39 14.92
CA LEU A 69 16.15 -7.41 13.82
C LEU A 69 17.55 -7.14 13.24
N ARG A 70 18.53 -6.90 14.12
CA ARG A 70 19.92 -6.68 13.72
C ARG A 70 20.53 -7.90 13.00
N LYS A 71 20.21 -9.12 13.45
CA LYS A 71 20.70 -10.36 12.84
C LYS A 71 20.01 -10.68 11.53
N ALA A 72 18.71 -10.41 11.43
CA ALA A 72 17.95 -10.56 10.20
C ALA A 72 18.43 -9.57 9.13
N GLY A 73 18.98 -8.41 9.53
CA GLY A 73 19.33 -7.33 8.60
C GLY A 73 18.09 -6.67 7.99
N GLN A 74 16.94 -6.83 8.64
CA GLN A 74 15.63 -6.42 8.17
C GLN A 74 14.85 -5.75 9.31
N SER A 75 13.77 -5.06 8.95
CA SER A 75 12.79 -4.48 9.89
C SER A 75 11.84 -5.53 10.51
N PHE A 76 12.06 -6.81 10.21
CA PHE A 76 11.28 -7.94 10.69
C PHE A 76 12.15 -9.20 10.83
N TYR A 77 11.59 -10.22 11.49
CA TYR A 77 12.25 -11.51 11.70
C TYR A 77 11.21 -12.62 11.79
N ASN A 78 11.68 -13.87 11.79
CA ASN A 78 10.88 -15.05 12.10
C ASN A 78 11.62 -15.97 13.09
N THR A 79 10.96 -16.40 14.16
CA THR A 79 11.51 -17.23 15.23
C THR A 79 11.13 -18.71 15.11
N SER A 80 10.35 -19.09 14.10
CA SER A 80 10.01 -20.49 13.86
C SER A 80 11.20 -21.25 13.28
N SER A 81 11.38 -22.49 13.73
CA SER A 81 12.33 -23.43 13.14
C SER A 81 11.90 -23.90 11.74
N LEU A 82 10.65 -23.65 11.36
CA LEU A 82 10.06 -23.96 10.06
C LEU A 82 10.29 -22.82 9.08
N ASP A 83 10.44 -23.13 7.80
CA ASP A 83 10.37 -22.24 6.65
C ASP A 83 9.49 -22.90 5.59
N MET A 84 9.13 -22.19 4.52
CA MET A 84 8.22 -22.72 3.49
C MET A 84 8.70 -24.04 2.88
N ARG A 85 10.02 -24.28 2.82
CA ARG A 85 10.59 -25.52 2.30
C ARG A 85 10.49 -26.65 3.33
N ARG A 86 10.79 -26.39 4.60
CA ARG A 86 10.67 -27.37 5.70
C ARG A 86 9.23 -27.78 5.97
N LEU A 87 8.27 -26.89 5.74
CA LEU A 87 6.83 -27.23 5.84
C LEU A 87 6.45 -28.44 4.97
N MET A 88 7.13 -28.63 3.83
CA MET A 88 6.87 -29.74 2.91
C MET A 88 7.33 -31.10 3.42
N GLY A 89 8.13 -31.14 4.49
CA GLY A 89 8.61 -32.40 5.08
C GLY A 89 7.57 -33.14 5.92
N ASP A 90 6.44 -32.52 6.25
CA ASP A 90 5.40 -33.08 7.12
C ASP A 90 4.00 -32.71 6.60
N GLN A 91 3.59 -33.41 5.54
CA GLN A 91 2.31 -33.19 4.87
C GLN A 91 1.10 -33.37 5.79
N ASP A 92 1.16 -34.34 6.71
CA ASP A 92 0.04 -34.68 7.61
C ASP A 92 -0.27 -33.56 8.61
N HIS A 93 0.73 -32.75 8.98
CA HIS A 93 0.59 -31.63 9.91
C HIS A 93 0.83 -30.26 9.25
N ILE A 94 0.67 -30.17 7.92
CA ILE A 94 0.94 -28.94 7.16
C ILE A 94 0.17 -27.72 7.70
N ARG A 95 -1.05 -27.95 8.19
CA ARG A 95 -1.93 -26.90 8.73
C ARG A 95 -1.34 -26.33 10.02
N GLU A 96 -1.06 -27.19 11.00
CA GLU A 96 -0.49 -26.82 12.29
C GLU A 96 0.89 -26.16 12.12
N ASN A 97 1.70 -26.73 11.23
CA ASN A 97 3.04 -26.24 10.92
C ASN A 97 3.00 -24.85 10.26
N LEU A 98 2.09 -24.62 9.30
CA LEU A 98 1.92 -23.31 8.67
C LEU A 98 1.42 -22.25 9.66
N PHE A 99 0.49 -22.60 10.55
CA PHE A 99 0.05 -21.71 11.63
C PHE A 99 1.21 -21.32 12.55
N ALA A 100 1.99 -22.31 13.00
CA ALA A 100 3.16 -22.06 13.84
C ALA A 100 4.21 -21.21 13.11
N TYR A 101 4.39 -21.41 11.80
CA TYR A 101 5.30 -20.61 10.99
C TYR A 101 4.88 -19.15 10.92
N VAL A 102 3.61 -18.88 10.63
CA VAL A 102 3.05 -17.52 10.58
C VAL A 102 3.13 -16.83 11.95
N GLN A 103 2.84 -17.56 13.03
CA GLN A 103 2.94 -17.02 14.39
C GLN A 103 4.37 -16.74 14.84
N GLY A 104 5.37 -17.34 14.20
CA GLY A 104 6.78 -17.06 14.46
C GLY A 104 7.27 -15.72 13.94
N PHE A 105 6.49 -15.00 13.12
CA PHE A 105 6.91 -13.70 12.62
C PHE A 105 6.78 -12.57 13.66
N SER A 106 7.57 -11.50 13.46
CA SER A 106 7.44 -10.26 14.24
C SER A 106 6.01 -9.69 14.19
N PRO A 107 5.56 -8.92 15.22
CA PRO A 107 4.20 -8.39 15.28
C PRO A 107 3.76 -7.60 14.03
N SER A 108 4.68 -6.84 13.42
CA SER A 108 4.44 -6.09 12.19
C SER A 108 3.99 -6.95 11.01
N VAL A 109 4.55 -8.16 10.88
CA VAL A 109 4.21 -9.12 9.83
C VAL A 109 2.95 -9.90 10.19
N ARG A 110 2.72 -10.19 11.47
CA ARG A 110 1.48 -10.86 11.90
C ARG A 110 0.24 -10.00 11.60
N ASP A 111 0.32 -8.68 11.81
CA ASP A 111 -0.75 -7.74 11.42
C ASP A 111 -1.07 -7.82 9.91
N ILE A 112 -0.06 -8.01 9.04
CA ILE A 112 -0.27 -8.20 7.59
C ILE A 112 -1.16 -9.43 7.33
N PHE A 113 -0.87 -10.56 7.98
CA PHE A 113 -1.64 -11.80 7.78
C PHE A 113 -3.00 -11.80 8.46
N GLU A 114 -3.16 -11.04 9.56
CA GLU A 114 -4.47 -10.79 10.17
C GLU A 114 -5.39 -10.00 9.23
N ARG A 115 -4.84 -8.99 8.53
CA ARG A 115 -5.58 -8.18 7.54
C ARG A 115 -6.00 -8.96 6.30
N PHE A 116 -5.23 -9.98 5.93
CA PHE A 116 -5.64 -10.93 4.89
C PHE A 116 -6.66 -11.98 5.36
N ASP A 117 -7.01 -12.03 6.66
CA ASP A 117 -7.79 -13.12 7.24
C ASP A 117 -7.16 -14.51 6.91
N PHE A 118 -5.83 -14.58 6.94
CA PHE A 118 -5.09 -15.70 6.37
C PHE A 118 -5.37 -17.02 7.10
N ALA A 119 -5.61 -16.96 8.41
CA ALA A 119 -5.98 -18.11 9.23
C ALA A 119 -7.23 -18.83 8.70
N THR A 120 -8.26 -18.07 8.32
CA THR A 120 -9.50 -18.60 7.75
C THR A 120 -9.24 -19.28 6.41
N GLN A 121 -8.34 -18.73 5.58
CA GLN A 121 -7.98 -19.33 4.30
C GLN A 121 -7.19 -20.64 4.48
N ILE A 122 -6.27 -20.70 5.47
CA ILE A 122 -5.55 -21.92 5.82
C ILE A 122 -6.53 -23.04 6.19
N GLU A 123 -7.50 -22.75 7.07
CA GLU A 123 -8.51 -23.74 7.48
C GLU A 123 -9.39 -24.21 6.31
N ARG A 124 -9.85 -23.27 5.47
CA ARG A 124 -10.68 -23.61 4.30
C ARG A 124 -9.91 -24.46 3.29
N LEU A 125 -8.64 -24.14 3.01
CA LEU A 125 -7.78 -24.94 2.14
C LEU A 125 -7.51 -26.33 2.72
N ALA A 126 -7.28 -26.44 4.03
CA ALA A 126 -7.04 -27.72 4.69
C ALA A 126 -8.27 -28.62 4.60
N LYS A 127 -9.46 -28.06 4.90
CA LYS A 127 -10.74 -28.77 4.82
C LYS A 127 -11.02 -29.35 3.41
N ASN A 128 -10.59 -28.64 2.37
CA ASN A 128 -10.78 -29.05 0.98
C ASN A 128 -9.62 -29.91 0.44
N GLY A 129 -8.61 -30.25 1.26
CA GLY A 129 -7.46 -31.05 0.82
C GLY A 129 -6.51 -30.33 -0.16
N LEU A 130 -6.58 -29.00 -0.23
CA LEU A 130 -5.82 -28.17 -1.17
C LEU A 130 -4.57 -27.53 -0.53
N LEU A 131 -4.51 -27.45 0.81
CA LEU A 131 -3.49 -26.68 1.50
C LEU A 131 -2.07 -27.07 1.12
N TYR A 132 -1.74 -28.37 1.17
CA TYR A 132 -0.40 -28.85 0.82
C TYR A 132 0.00 -28.46 -0.62
N GLN A 133 -0.89 -28.67 -1.60
CA GLN A 133 -0.63 -28.37 -3.01
C GLN A 133 -0.39 -26.88 -3.26
N VAL A 134 -1.14 -26.02 -2.56
CA VAL A 134 -0.96 -24.57 -2.65
C VAL A 134 0.38 -24.15 -2.04
N VAL A 135 0.70 -24.63 -0.84
CA VAL A 135 1.98 -24.31 -0.18
C VAL A 135 3.16 -24.81 -1.02
N GLU A 136 3.07 -26.02 -1.58
CA GLU A 136 4.10 -26.61 -2.45
C GLU A 136 4.38 -25.74 -3.68
N LYS A 137 3.32 -25.27 -4.37
CA LYS A 137 3.48 -24.37 -5.52
C LYS A 137 4.22 -23.09 -5.17
N PHE A 138 3.96 -22.49 -4.00
CA PHE A 138 4.63 -21.27 -3.57
C PHE A 138 6.05 -21.51 -3.04
N ALA A 139 6.29 -22.62 -2.33
CA ALA A 139 7.61 -22.96 -1.78
C ALA A 139 8.67 -23.13 -2.88
N GLY A 140 8.26 -23.53 -4.09
CA GLY A 140 9.14 -23.68 -5.25
C GLY A 140 9.54 -22.37 -5.96
N ILE A 141 8.94 -21.23 -5.62
CA ILE A 141 9.19 -19.95 -6.31
C ILE A 141 10.32 -19.20 -5.62
N ASP A 142 11.32 -18.73 -6.37
CA ASP A 142 12.28 -17.77 -5.84
C ASP A 142 11.74 -16.35 -6.00
N LEU A 143 11.34 -15.75 -4.87
CA LEU A 143 10.93 -14.36 -4.78
C LEU A 143 11.93 -13.57 -3.95
N HIS A 144 13.22 -13.90 -3.90
CA HIS A 144 14.21 -13.05 -3.24
C HIS A 144 14.41 -11.73 -4.03
N PRO A 145 14.69 -10.58 -3.38
CA PRO A 145 14.99 -9.32 -4.08
C PRO A 145 16.13 -9.39 -5.11
N GLU A 146 17.04 -10.36 -4.98
CA GLU A 146 18.11 -10.60 -5.98
C GLU A 146 17.60 -11.30 -7.25
N ALA A 147 16.55 -12.11 -7.15
CA ALA A 147 15.95 -12.83 -8.28
C ALA A 147 14.80 -12.04 -8.92
N VAL A 148 14.02 -11.35 -8.09
CA VAL A 148 12.90 -10.49 -8.47
C VAL A 148 13.04 -9.19 -7.69
N ASP A 149 13.52 -8.13 -8.33
CA ASP A 149 13.70 -6.84 -7.66
C ASP A 149 12.35 -6.24 -7.19
N ASN A 150 12.39 -5.21 -6.33
CA ASN A 150 11.17 -4.62 -5.77
C ASN A 150 10.27 -3.98 -6.84
N SER A 151 10.84 -3.44 -7.91
CA SER A 151 10.05 -2.83 -8.99
C SER A 151 9.27 -3.90 -9.77
N GLN A 152 9.94 -5.02 -10.07
CA GLN A 152 9.32 -6.21 -10.66
C GLN A 152 8.27 -6.83 -9.75
N MET A 153 8.53 -6.90 -8.44
CA MET A 153 7.56 -7.42 -7.48
C MET A 153 6.31 -6.53 -7.40
N GLY A 154 6.48 -5.21 -7.45
CA GLY A 154 5.38 -4.26 -7.59
C GLY A 154 4.53 -4.56 -8.83
N LEU A 155 5.16 -4.73 -10.01
CA LEU A 155 4.46 -5.11 -11.25
C LEU A 155 3.70 -6.44 -11.11
N VAL A 156 4.26 -7.42 -10.39
CA VAL A 156 3.59 -8.70 -10.15
C VAL A 156 2.32 -8.51 -9.32
N PHE A 157 2.37 -7.75 -8.22
CA PHE A 157 1.18 -7.48 -7.41
C PHE A 157 0.13 -6.68 -8.18
N GLU A 158 0.53 -5.65 -8.91
CA GLU A 158 -0.34 -4.85 -9.77
C GLU A 158 -1.07 -5.75 -10.78
N GLU A 159 -0.35 -6.63 -11.46
CA GLU A 159 -0.91 -7.57 -12.45
C GLU A 159 -1.84 -8.61 -11.81
N LEU A 160 -1.51 -9.13 -10.62
CA LEU A 160 -2.37 -10.08 -9.90
C LEU A 160 -3.69 -9.42 -9.50
N ILE A 161 -3.64 -8.21 -8.94
CA ILE A 161 -4.83 -7.45 -8.55
C ILE A 161 -5.67 -7.09 -9.76
N ARG A 162 -5.05 -6.64 -10.85
CA ARG A 162 -5.75 -6.37 -12.11
C ARG A 162 -6.54 -7.59 -12.58
N LYS A 163 -5.92 -8.77 -12.59
CA LYS A 163 -6.60 -10.02 -12.94
C LYS A 163 -7.74 -10.37 -11.98
N PHE A 164 -7.59 -10.13 -10.68
CA PHE A 164 -8.68 -10.35 -9.72
C PHE A 164 -9.86 -9.41 -9.97
N ALA A 165 -9.60 -8.12 -10.21
CA ALA A 165 -10.64 -7.13 -10.50
C ALA A 165 -11.40 -7.44 -11.81
N GLU A 166 -10.68 -7.84 -12.86
CA GLU A 166 -11.30 -8.28 -14.14
C GLU A 166 -12.22 -9.48 -13.96
N VAL A 167 -11.88 -10.37 -13.03
CA VAL A 167 -12.62 -11.60 -12.74
C VAL A 167 -13.76 -11.37 -11.75
N SER A 168 -13.64 -10.41 -10.82
CA SER A 168 -14.70 -10.05 -9.87
C SER A 168 -15.79 -9.17 -10.50
N ASN A 169 -15.57 -8.65 -11.71
CA ASN A 169 -16.45 -7.70 -12.38
C ASN A 169 -16.66 -6.41 -11.54
N GLU A 170 -15.76 -6.14 -10.61
CA GLU A 170 -15.64 -4.87 -9.90
C GLU A 170 -14.90 -3.87 -10.79
N THR A 171 -15.14 -2.57 -10.60
CA THR A 171 -14.55 -1.50 -11.39
C THR A 171 -13.03 -1.42 -11.12
N ALA A 172 -12.24 -2.16 -11.91
CA ALA A 172 -10.78 -2.19 -11.83
C ALA A 172 -10.11 -0.79 -11.84
N GLY A 173 -10.77 0.21 -12.44
CA GLY A 173 -10.31 1.60 -12.50
C GLY A 173 -10.25 2.32 -11.15
N GLU A 174 -10.98 1.85 -10.14
CA GLU A 174 -10.91 2.36 -8.77
C GLU A 174 -9.70 1.83 -7.99
N HIS A 175 -9.03 0.79 -8.51
CA HIS A 175 -7.99 0.06 -7.78
C HIS A 175 -6.57 0.25 -8.32
N PHE A 176 -6.40 0.83 -9.51
CA PHE A 176 -5.07 0.97 -10.11
C PHE A 176 -4.88 2.27 -10.89
N THR A 177 -3.76 2.95 -10.60
CA THR A 177 -3.27 4.06 -11.42
C THR A 177 -2.19 3.55 -12.37
N PRO A 178 -2.34 3.73 -13.70
CA PRO A 178 -1.31 3.35 -14.67
C PRO A 178 0.06 3.94 -14.31
N ARG A 179 1.14 3.14 -14.46
CA ARG A 179 2.49 3.57 -14.08
C ARG A 179 2.96 4.82 -14.83
N GLU A 180 2.51 5.02 -16.06
CA GLU A 180 2.78 6.21 -16.86
C GLU A 180 2.20 7.46 -16.21
N VAL A 181 0.98 7.37 -15.65
CA VAL A 181 0.35 8.47 -14.92
C VAL A 181 1.08 8.73 -13.61
N ILE A 182 1.42 7.68 -12.86
CA ILE A 182 2.20 7.82 -11.63
C ILE A 182 3.54 8.52 -11.91
N ARG A 183 4.28 8.08 -12.94
CA ARG A 183 5.55 8.71 -13.34
C ARG A 183 5.38 10.17 -13.74
N LEU A 184 4.31 10.50 -14.47
CA LEU A 184 3.99 11.88 -14.81
C LEU A 184 3.79 12.71 -13.54
N MET A 185 2.97 12.24 -12.60
CA MET A 185 2.72 12.96 -11.35
C MET A 185 4.01 13.13 -10.53
N VAL A 186 4.81 12.07 -10.39
CA VAL A 186 6.11 12.10 -9.68
C VAL A 186 7.05 13.14 -10.31
N ASN A 187 7.19 13.13 -11.63
CA ASN A 187 8.03 14.11 -12.33
C ASN A 187 7.56 15.54 -12.04
N LEU A 188 6.25 15.80 -12.10
CA LEU A 188 5.69 17.13 -11.90
C LEU A 188 5.89 17.66 -10.48
N ILE A 189 5.73 16.82 -9.46
CA ILE A 189 5.89 17.28 -8.08
C ILE A 189 7.37 17.49 -7.70
N PHE A 190 8.31 16.85 -8.40
CA PHE A 190 9.75 16.98 -8.14
C PHE A 190 10.46 18.01 -9.02
N VAL A 191 9.88 18.40 -10.17
CA VAL A 191 10.58 19.18 -11.23
C VAL A 191 11.26 20.48 -10.77
N GLU A 192 10.71 21.18 -9.78
CA GLU A 192 11.29 22.46 -9.30
C GLU A 192 12.29 22.26 -8.14
N ASP A 193 12.41 21.04 -7.63
CA ASP A 193 13.20 20.73 -6.44
C ASP A 193 14.48 19.95 -6.76
N ASP A 194 14.91 19.87 -8.02
CA ASP A 194 16.13 19.15 -8.43
C ASP A 194 17.36 19.57 -7.59
N ASP A 195 17.57 20.87 -7.38
CA ASP A 195 18.68 21.40 -6.57
C ASP A 195 18.61 20.98 -5.09
N VAL A 196 17.41 20.76 -4.57
CA VAL A 196 17.17 20.31 -3.20
C VAL A 196 17.30 18.79 -3.12
N LEU A 197 16.72 18.07 -4.07
CA LEU A 197 16.67 16.61 -4.11
C LEU A 197 18.02 15.99 -4.50
N THR A 198 18.91 16.73 -5.15
CA THR A 198 20.28 16.28 -5.51
C THR A 198 21.30 16.50 -4.39
N LYS A 199 20.96 17.21 -3.32
CA LYS A 199 21.87 17.40 -2.17
C LYS A 199 22.13 16.07 -1.44
N PRO A 200 23.38 15.78 -1.05
CA PRO A 200 23.69 14.55 -0.32
C PRO A 200 22.96 14.46 1.01
N GLY A 201 22.26 13.34 1.26
CA GLY A 201 21.65 13.05 2.56
C GLY A 201 20.34 13.79 2.83
N VAL A 202 19.70 14.37 1.81
CA VAL A 202 18.37 14.99 1.98
C VAL A 202 17.32 13.94 2.32
N VAL A 203 16.53 14.24 3.34
CA VAL A 203 15.37 13.46 3.76
C VAL A 203 14.12 14.29 3.49
N ARG A 204 13.18 13.72 2.73
CA ARG A 204 11.88 14.33 2.43
C ARG A 204 10.77 13.36 2.78
N THR A 205 9.58 13.89 3.01
CA THR A 205 8.39 13.12 3.33
C THR A 205 7.45 13.09 2.14
N ILE A 206 6.86 11.92 1.88
CA ILE A 206 5.82 11.74 0.85
C ILE A 206 4.61 11.02 1.43
N TYR A 207 3.41 11.47 1.07
CA TYR A 207 2.16 10.92 1.59
C TYR A 207 1.14 10.61 0.49
N ASP A 208 0.46 9.47 0.62
CA ASP A 208 -0.74 9.12 -0.14
C ASP A 208 -1.92 8.77 0.80
N PRO A 209 -3.01 9.55 0.79
CA PRO A 209 -4.20 9.31 1.62
C PRO A 209 -5.10 8.15 1.14
N ALA A 210 -4.84 7.59 -0.03
CA ALA A 210 -5.54 6.44 -0.60
C ALA A 210 -4.50 5.53 -1.25
N ALA A 211 -3.57 5.05 -0.42
CA ALA A 211 -2.30 4.47 -0.85
C ALA A 211 -2.46 3.20 -1.69
N GLY A 212 -3.60 2.50 -1.61
CA GLY A 212 -3.79 1.21 -2.25
C GLY A 212 -2.68 0.25 -1.83
N THR A 213 -1.98 -0.31 -2.82
CA THR A 213 -0.83 -1.19 -2.61
C THR A 213 0.51 -0.48 -2.41
N GLY A 214 0.52 0.86 -2.35
CA GLY A 214 1.75 1.66 -2.20
C GLY A 214 2.50 1.90 -3.52
N GLY A 215 1.88 1.66 -4.67
CA GLY A 215 2.50 1.80 -6.00
C GLY A 215 3.03 3.22 -6.26
N MET A 216 2.26 4.27 -5.92
CA MET A 216 2.71 5.66 -6.09
C MET A 216 3.95 6.00 -5.26
N LEU A 217 3.92 5.61 -3.98
CA LEU A 217 5.03 5.82 -3.04
C LEU A 217 6.30 5.12 -3.55
N SER A 218 6.14 3.90 -4.07
CA SER A 218 7.22 3.09 -4.65
C SER A 218 7.87 3.75 -5.85
N VAL A 219 7.07 4.20 -6.82
CA VAL A 219 7.59 4.85 -8.03
C VAL A 219 8.29 6.17 -7.68
N ALA A 220 7.79 6.91 -6.69
CA ALA A 220 8.43 8.13 -6.22
C ALA A 220 9.84 7.88 -5.63
N GLU A 221 10.01 6.83 -4.82
CA GLU A 221 11.34 6.44 -4.29
C GLU A 221 12.27 5.88 -5.36
N GLU A 222 11.77 5.07 -6.29
CA GLU A 222 12.56 4.58 -7.43
C GLU A 222 13.09 5.77 -8.26
N HIS A 223 12.21 6.73 -8.57
CA HIS A 223 12.57 7.92 -9.30
C HIS A 223 13.61 8.77 -8.55
N LEU A 224 13.37 9.07 -7.27
CA LEU A 224 14.33 9.83 -6.47
C LEU A 224 15.69 9.11 -6.34
N THR A 225 15.68 7.79 -6.11
CA THR A 225 16.91 7.00 -5.99
C THR A 225 17.71 6.97 -7.29
N SER A 226 17.01 6.99 -8.44
CA SER A 226 17.64 7.05 -9.76
C SER A 226 18.38 8.38 -10.00
N MET A 227 17.88 9.48 -9.44
CA MET A 227 18.51 10.80 -9.51
C MET A 227 19.57 11.00 -8.43
N ASN A 228 19.27 10.59 -7.18
CA ASN A 228 20.15 10.74 -6.03
C ASN A 228 20.04 9.54 -5.08
N ARG A 229 20.97 8.59 -5.20
CA ARG A 229 21.08 7.41 -4.32
C ARG A 229 21.30 7.71 -2.84
N LYS A 230 21.67 8.96 -2.48
CA LYS A 230 21.88 9.38 -1.09
C LYS A 230 20.66 10.10 -0.50
N ALA A 231 19.66 10.44 -1.32
CA ALA A 231 18.41 11.00 -0.82
C ALA A 231 17.55 9.88 -0.22
N ARG A 232 16.66 10.26 0.70
CA ARG A 232 15.72 9.34 1.32
C ARG A 232 14.33 9.95 1.32
N LEU A 233 13.34 9.16 0.95
CA LEU A 233 11.93 9.47 1.15
C LEU A 233 11.42 8.68 2.34
N THR A 234 10.87 9.37 3.33
CA THR A 234 10.05 8.76 4.38
C THR A 234 8.63 8.70 3.87
N MET A 235 8.12 7.49 3.70
CA MET A 235 6.81 7.25 3.12
C MET A 235 5.71 7.18 4.18
N PHE A 236 4.58 7.78 3.87
CA PHE A 236 3.37 7.75 4.66
C PHE A 236 2.20 7.34 3.78
N GLY A 237 1.30 6.55 4.33
CA GLY A 237 0.14 6.05 3.60
C GLY A 237 -1.05 5.87 4.50
N GLN A 238 -2.23 5.93 3.91
CA GLN A 238 -3.45 5.46 4.53
C GLN A 238 -4.29 4.70 3.51
N GLU A 239 -4.85 3.56 3.91
CA GLU A 239 -5.65 2.72 3.03
C GLU A 239 -6.83 2.11 3.78
N LEU A 240 -8.00 2.09 3.14
CA LEU A 240 -9.25 1.59 3.70
C LEU A 240 -9.37 0.06 3.54
N ASN A 241 -8.96 -0.47 2.39
CA ASN A 241 -9.06 -1.89 2.07
C ASN A 241 -7.93 -2.68 2.75
N ASP A 242 -8.31 -3.65 3.58
CA ASP A 242 -7.36 -4.42 4.40
C ASP A 242 -6.33 -5.19 3.56
N GLU A 243 -6.72 -5.77 2.42
CA GLU A 243 -5.82 -6.52 1.53
C GLU A 243 -4.79 -5.59 0.88
N SER A 244 -5.24 -4.44 0.37
CA SER A 244 -4.38 -3.42 -0.24
C SER A 244 -3.41 -2.83 0.78
N TYR A 245 -3.92 -2.51 1.98
CA TYR A 245 -3.10 -2.10 3.13
C TYR A 245 -2.03 -3.14 3.47
N ALA A 246 -2.39 -4.43 3.52
CA ALA A 246 -1.47 -5.50 3.86
C ALA A 246 -0.34 -5.63 2.82
N ILE A 247 -0.65 -5.48 1.53
CA ILE A 247 0.34 -5.46 0.44
C ILE A 247 1.25 -4.23 0.58
N CYS A 248 0.68 -3.04 0.76
CA CYS A 248 1.43 -1.80 0.96
C CYS A 248 2.40 -1.94 2.14
N LYS A 249 1.90 -2.41 3.29
CA LYS A 249 2.71 -2.60 4.50
C LYS A 249 3.82 -3.63 4.30
N ALA A 250 3.55 -4.74 3.60
CA ALA A 250 4.58 -5.74 3.28
C ALA A 250 5.71 -5.17 2.42
N ASP A 251 5.35 -4.40 1.39
CA ASP A 251 6.32 -3.75 0.51
C ASP A 251 7.18 -2.71 1.25
N MET A 252 6.56 -1.86 2.08
CA MET A 252 7.27 -0.90 2.95
C MET A 252 8.24 -1.59 3.90
N LEU A 253 7.83 -2.73 4.48
CA LEU A 253 8.66 -3.51 5.38
C LEU A 253 9.93 -4.01 4.68
N ILE A 254 9.79 -4.56 3.47
CA ILE A 254 10.91 -5.07 2.65
C ILE A 254 11.85 -3.94 2.22
N LYS A 255 11.32 -2.74 2.00
CA LYS A 255 12.11 -1.54 1.68
C LYS A 255 12.78 -0.92 2.91
N GLY A 256 12.53 -1.44 4.11
CA GLY A 256 13.06 -0.89 5.35
C GLY A 256 12.45 0.45 5.75
N GLN A 257 11.27 0.77 5.21
CA GLN A 257 10.47 1.92 5.61
C GLN A 257 9.79 1.66 6.96
N ASP A 258 9.46 2.73 7.68
CA ASP A 258 8.74 2.60 8.94
C ASP A 258 7.26 2.29 8.68
N VAL A 259 6.89 1.03 8.90
CA VAL A 259 5.53 0.53 8.70
C VAL A 259 4.49 1.16 9.63
N ALA A 260 4.91 1.87 10.70
CA ALA A 260 3.99 2.65 11.53
C ALA A 260 3.41 3.86 10.78
N ASN A 261 4.01 4.25 9.64
CA ASN A 261 3.52 5.34 8.80
C ASN A 261 2.42 4.90 7.82
N ILE A 262 2.12 3.60 7.72
CA ILE A 262 1.03 3.07 6.90
C ILE A 262 -0.14 2.76 7.83
N ILE A 263 -1.24 3.48 7.66
CA ILE A 263 -2.41 3.40 8.54
C ILE A 263 -3.56 2.70 7.81
N ALA A 264 -4.21 1.75 8.47
CA ALA A 264 -5.45 1.14 8.00
C ALA A 264 -6.65 1.99 8.47
N GLY A 265 -7.53 2.38 7.56
CA GLY A 265 -8.77 3.08 7.89
C GLY A 265 -9.20 4.13 6.87
N ASN A 266 -10.39 4.68 7.07
CA ASN A 266 -10.96 5.69 6.17
C ASN A 266 -10.36 7.07 6.43
N THR A 267 -9.56 7.58 5.49
CA THR A 267 -8.93 8.92 5.55
C THR A 267 -9.89 10.06 5.90
N LEU A 268 -11.13 10.03 5.40
CA LEU A 268 -12.05 11.14 5.55
C LEU A 268 -12.66 11.18 6.96
N SER A 269 -13.05 10.05 7.53
CA SER A 269 -13.62 10.00 8.89
C SER A 269 -12.58 9.88 10.00
N ASP A 270 -11.44 9.23 9.72
CA ASP A 270 -10.38 8.96 10.70
C ASP A 270 -9.02 9.25 10.07
N ASP A 271 -8.57 10.50 10.22
CA ASP A 271 -7.31 10.97 9.66
C ASP A 271 -6.13 10.36 10.42
N GLY A 272 -5.52 9.32 9.83
CA GLY A 272 -4.38 8.60 10.42
C GLY A 272 -3.14 9.45 10.64
N HIS A 273 -3.11 10.66 10.05
CA HIS A 273 -1.97 11.58 10.08
C HIS A 273 -2.37 12.99 10.48
N THR A 274 -3.36 13.16 11.39
CA THR A 274 -4.07 14.43 11.70
C THR A 274 -3.20 15.70 11.73
N HIS A 275 -2.03 15.64 12.37
CA HIS A 275 -1.15 16.81 12.55
C HIS A 275 0.12 16.78 11.71
N ARG A 276 0.27 15.79 10.83
CA ARG A 276 1.42 15.69 9.93
C ARG A 276 1.24 16.63 8.76
N LYS A 277 2.36 17.18 8.29
CA LYS A 277 2.48 17.94 7.05
C LYS A 277 3.60 17.31 6.23
N PHE A 278 3.47 17.31 4.91
CA PHE A 278 4.37 16.56 4.03
C PHE A 278 5.03 17.45 2.99
N ASP A 279 6.27 17.12 2.58
CA ASP A 279 6.95 17.84 1.49
C ASP A 279 6.23 17.56 0.16
N TYR A 280 5.90 16.30 -0.07
CA TYR A 280 5.28 15.82 -1.30
C TYR A 280 4.04 14.99 -1.00
N MET A 281 3.05 15.03 -1.89
CA MET A 281 1.91 14.12 -1.80
C MET A 281 1.46 13.69 -3.19
N LEU A 282 0.95 12.47 -3.31
CA LEU A 282 0.40 11.91 -4.53
C LEU A 282 -0.86 11.15 -4.16
N SER A 283 -1.92 11.21 -4.98
CA SER A 283 -3.07 10.36 -4.74
C SER A 283 -3.93 10.14 -5.98
N ASN A 284 -4.53 8.97 -6.05
CA ASN A 284 -5.63 8.63 -6.95
C ASN A 284 -6.77 8.07 -6.11
N PRO A 285 -7.55 8.94 -5.43
CA PRO A 285 -8.65 8.48 -4.60
C PRO A 285 -9.76 7.85 -5.47
N PRO A 286 -10.65 7.06 -4.86
CA PRO A 286 -11.80 6.48 -5.56
C PRO A 286 -12.64 7.55 -6.27
N PHE A 287 -12.94 7.34 -7.56
CA PHE A 287 -13.60 8.37 -8.38
C PHE A 287 -15.08 8.49 -8.07
N GLY A 288 -15.53 9.68 -7.65
CA GLY A 288 -16.95 9.99 -7.55
C GLY A 288 -17.72 9.12 -6.56
N VAL A 289 -17.05 8.52 -5.57
CA VAL A 289 -17.69 7.63 -4.60
C VAL A 289 -18.54 8.43 -3.60
N GLU A 290 -19.71 7.89 -3.27
CA GLU A 290 -20.61 8.44 -2.25
C GLU A 290 -19.95 8.41 -0.86
N TRP A 291 -19.98 9.53 -0.13
CA TRP A 291 -19.40 9.64 1.22
C TRP A 291 -20.44 9.59 2.34
N LYS A 292 -21.63 9.06 2.07
CA LYS A 292 -22.76 8.95 3.00
C LYS A 292 -22.41 8.24 4.31
N LYS A 293 -21.57 7.20 4.26
CA LYS A 293 -21.13 6.44 5.44
C LYS A 293 -20.35 7.29 6.44
N VAL A 294 -19.65 8.32 5.97
CA VAL A 294 -18.79 9.20 6.76
C VAL A 294 -19.35 10.63 6.88
N GLU A 295 -20.60 10.83 6.43
CA GLU A 295 -21.19 12.16 6.32
C GLU A 295 -21.29 12.90 7.65
N LYS A 296 -21.67 12.18 8.70
CA LYS A 296 -21.79 12.73 10.04
C LYS A 296 -20.47 13.31 10.56
N ASP A 297 -19.37 12.60 10.34
CA ASP A 297 -18.05 13.00 10.84
C ASP A 297 -17.51 14.21 10.08
N ILE A 298 -17.67 14.21 8.76
CA ILE A 298 -17.27 15.33 7.88
C ILE A 298 -18.08 16.59 8.19
N ARG A 299 -19.42 16.47 8.33
CA ARG A 299 -20.27 17.61 8.69
C ARG A 299 -19.91 18.18 10.04
N LYS A 300 -19.67 17.31 11.03
CA LYS A 300 -19.23 17.72 12.37
C LYS A 300 -17.91 18.51 12.31
N GLU A 301 -16.94 18.05 11.53
CA GLU A 301 -15.68 18.78 11.36
C GLU A 301 -15.89 20.13 10.69
N HIS A 302 -16.64 20.17 9.58
CA HIS A 302 -16.96 21.40 8.87
C HIS A 302 -17.66 22.44 9.78
N GLU A 303 -18.69 22.03 10.50
CA GLU A 303 -19.49 22.92 11.36
C GLU A 303 -18.72 23.38 12.61
N ALA A 304 -17.95 22.49 13.24
CA ALA A 304 -17.26 22.80 14.49
C ALA A 304 -15.92 23.51 14.29
N GLN A 305 -15.21 23.23 13.19
CA GLN A 305 -13.85 23.72 12.96
C GLN A 305 -13.77 24.75 11.83
N GLY A 306 -14.70 24.75 10.87
CA GLY A 306 -14.65 25.64 9.71
C GLY A 306 -13.29 25.54 9.01
N PHE A 307 -12.66 26.70 8.75
CA PHE A 307 -11.32 26.80 8.14
C PHE A 307 -10.17 26.31 9.04
N ASN A 308 -10.40 26.04 10.32
CA ASN A 308 -9.40 25.37 11.17
C ASN A 308 -9.37 23.85 10.94
N GLY A 309 -10.43 23.29 10.34
CA GLY A 309 -10.51 21.89 9.92
C GLY A 309 -10.21 21.71 8.43
N ARG A 310 -10.33 20.48 7.94
CA ARG A 310 -10.02 20.12 6.55
C ARG A 310 -11.06 20.63 5.57
N PHE A 311 -12.33 20.65 5.98
CA PHE A 311 -13.46 20.86 5.08
C PHE A 311 -14.06 22.27 5.14
N GLY A 312 -13.32 23.25 5.65
CA GLY A 312 -13.79 24.64 5.81
C GLY A 312 -14.35 25.31 4.54
N PRO A 313 -13.73 25.15 3.36
CA PRO A 313 -14.19 25.79 2.13
C PRO A 313 -15.61 25.39 1.67
N GLY A 314 -16.08 24.21 2.04
CA GLY A 314 -17.42 23.73 1.65
C GLY A 314 -17.50 22.21 1.65
N LEU A 315 -18.71 21.68 1.44
CA LEU A 315 -18.97 20.25 1.34
C LEU A 315 -19.60 19.93 -0.03
N PRO A 316 -19.00 19.05 -0.85
CA PRO A 316 -19.59 18.66 -2.13
C PRO A 316 -20.90 17.88 -1.90
N ARG A 317 -21.63 17.55 -2.96
CA ARG A 317 -22.77 16.63 -2.83
C ARG A 317 -22.35 15.28 -2.22
N VAL A 318 -23.24 14.66 -1.44
CA VAL A 318 -22.97 13.37 -0.76
C VAL A 318 -22.60 12.26 -1.75
N SER A 319 -23.11 12.33 -2.98
CA SER A 319 -22.83 11.37 -4.05
C SER A 319 -21.46 11.52 -4.73
N ASP A 320 -20.64 12.51 -4.35
CA ASP A 320 -19.29 12.69 -4.93
C ASP A 320 -18.32 13.23 -3.87
N GLY A 321 -17.47 12.34 -3.35
CA GLY A 321 -16.46 12.66 -2.33
C GLY A 321 -15.13 13.19 -2.87
N SER A 322 -14.97 13.35 -4.19
CA SER A 322 -13.67 13.62 -4.82
C SER A 322 -12.97 14.86 -4.27
N MET A 323 -13.71 15.95 -4.09
CA MET A 323 -13.16 17.20 -3.54
C MET A 323 -12.82 17.13 -2.04
N LEU A 324 -13.34 16.15 -1.30
CA LEU A 324 -12.95 15.95 0.10
C LEU A 324 -11.50 15.47 0.20
N PHE A 325 -11.06 14.61 -0.71
CA PHE A 325 -9.65 14.19 -0.79
C PHE A 325 -8.72 15.34 -1.20
N LEU A 326 -9.15 16.20 -2.14
CA LEU A 326 -8.42 17.41 -2.48
C LEU A 326 -8.23 18.31 -1.24
N MET A 327 -9.30 18.59 -0.51
CA MET A 327 -9.23 19.40 0.72
C MET A 327 -8.39 18.73 1.81
N HIS A 328 -8.44 17.39 1.92
CA HIS A 328 -7.56 16.65 2.82
C HIS A 328 -6.09 16.88 2.46
N LEU A 329 -5.68 16.76 1.20
CA LEU A 329 -4.30 17.03 0.78
C LEU A 329 -3.89 18.50 1.04
N LEU A 330 -4.76 19.46 0.75
CA LEU A 330 -4.52 20.87 1.08
C LEU A 330 -4.26 21.07 2.58
N SER A 331 -5.04 20.39 3.42
CA SER A 331 -4.84 20.43 4.87
C SER A 331 -3.52 19.82 5.34
N LYS A 332 -2.81 19.05 4.50
CA LYS A 332 -1.51 18.44 4.79
C LYS A 332 -0.33 19.22 4.23
N MET A 333 -0.58 20.35 3.57
CA MET A 333 0.48 21.22 3.07
C MET A 333 1.26 21.89 4.21
N ARG A 334 2.57 21.94 4.04
CA ARG A 334 3.50 22.70 4.86
C ARG A 334 3.37 24.19 4.49
N PRO A 335 3.52 25.10 5.46
CA PRO A 335 3.54 26.53 5.17
C PRO A 335 4.67 26.90 4.19
N ALA A 336 4.43 27.86 3.29
CA ALA A 336 5.43 28.33 2.33
C ALA A 336 6.73 28.82 3.00
N LYS A 337 6.61 29.49 4.17
CA LYS A 337 7.77 29.93 4.98
C LYS A 337 8.69 28.78 5.44
N ASP A 338 8.18 27.56 5.48
CA ASP A 338 8.91 26.36 5.90
C ASP A 338 9.38 25.54 4.67
N GLY A 339 9.24 26.07 3.46
CA GLY A 339 9.61 25.42 2.20
C GLY A 339 8.42 24.87 1.40
N GLY A 340 7.18 24.99 1.90
CA GLY A 340 5.98 24.60 1.17
C GLY A 340 5.83 23.10 0.93
N SER A 341 4.85 22.77 0.09
CA SER A 341 4.52 21.41 -0.36
C SER A 341 4.08 21.43 -1.81
N ARG A 342 4.28 20.30 -2.50
CA ARG A 342 3.70 20.05 -3.82
C ARG A 342 2.95 18.74 -3.81
N PHE A 343 1.81 18.69 -4.49
CA PHE A 343 1.08 17.43 -4.64
C PHE A 343 0.42 17.28 -6.00
N GLY A 344 0.29 16.03 -6.43
CA GLY A 344 -0.52 15.64 -7.57
C GLY A 344 -1.72 14.82 -7.12
N ILE A 345 -2.90 15.13 -7.64
CA ILE A 345 -4.10 14.32 -7.42
C ILE A 345 -4.76 14.04 -8.77
N VAL A 346 -5.12 12.78 -9.00
CA VAL A 346 -5.93 12.40 -10.17
C VAL A 346 -7.38 12.30 -9.74
N LEU A 347 -8.26 12.97 -10.47
CA LEU A 347 -9.70 12.96 -10.28
C LEU A 347 -10.38 12.77 -11.64
N ASN A 348 -11.65 12.35 -11.64
CA ASN A 348 -12.48 12.48 -12.82
C ASN A 348 -12.73 13.96 -13.16
N GLY A 349 -13.34 14.27 -14.31
CA GLY A 349 -13.59 15.67 -14.72
C GLY A 349 -14.59 16.45 -13.86
N SER A 350 -15.39 15.77 -13.02
CA SER A 350 -16.49 16.35 -12.22
C SER A 350 -16.08 17.59 -11.41
N PRO A 351 -14.91 17.64 -10.73
CA PRO A 351 -14.54 18.77 -9.90
C PRO A 351 -14.36 20.08 -10.67
N LEU A 352 -14.09 20.02 -11.98
CA LEU A 352 -13.83 21.19 -12.80
C LEU A 352 -15.09 22.00 -13.14
N PHE A 353 -16.26 21.35 -13.23
CA PHE A 353 -17.47 22.00 -13.74
C PHE A 353 -18.75 21.71 -12.94
N THR A 354 -18.77 20.74 -12.03
CA THR A 354 -20.01 20.42 -11.28
C THR A 354 -20.27 21.40 -10.14
N GLY A 355 -21.54 21.54 -9.75
CA GLY A 355 -21.96 22.46 -8.69
C GLY A 355 -22.26 23.87 -9.20
N GLY A 356 -23.47 24.34 -8.91
CA GLY A 356 -23.91 25.70 -9.23
C GLY A 356 -23.29 26.76 -8.32
N ALA A 357 -23.51 28.03 -8.63
CA ALA A 357 -23.02 29.14 -7.81
C ALA A 357 -23.51 29.00 -6.35
N GLY A 358 -22.57 29.10 -5.41
CA GLY A 358 -22.84 28.94 -3.97
C GLY A 358 -22.99 27.48 -3.50
N SER A 359 -22.87 26.48 -4.38
CA SER A 359 -22.77 25.07 -3.95
C SER A 359 -21.39 24.79 -3.36
N GLY A 360 -21.28 23.74 -2.55
CA GLY A 360 -20.00 23.39 -1.94
C GLY A 360 -18.90 23.13 -2.96
N GLU A 361 -19.17 22.47 -4.10
CA GLU A 361 -18.17 22.30 -5.15
C GLU A 361 -17.70 23.64 -5.74
N SER A 362 -18.61 24.60 -5.93
CA SER A 362 -18.27 25.95 -6.39
C SER A 362 -17.46 26.73 -5.36
N GLU A 363 -17.76 26.62 -4.07
CA GLU A 363 -17.03 27.32 -3.01
C GLU A 363 -15.64 26.70 -2.78
N ILE A 364 -15.50 25.38 -2.86
CA ILE A 364 -14.20 24.70 -2.84
C ILE A 364 -13.35 25.15 -4.04
N ARG A 365 -13.91 25.15 -5.26
CA ARG A 365 -13.20 25.67 -6.45
C ARG A 365 -12.78 27.13 -6.28
N ARG A 366 -13.70 27.99 -5.81
CA ARG A 366 -13.39 29.40 -5.57
C ARG A 366 -12.22 29.52 -4.59
N TYR A 367 -12.27 28.79 -3.48
CA TYR A 367 -11.22 28.81 -2.47
C TYR A 367 -9.85 28.42 -3.06
N VAL A 368 -9.75 27.32 -3.80
CA VAL A 368 -8.45 26.89 -4.35
C VAL A 368 -7.89 27.85 -5.39
N LEU A 369 -8.75 28.51 -6.16
CA LEU A 369 -8.33 29.49 -7.18
C LEU A 369 -7.98 30.85 -6.58
N GLU A 370 -8.81 31.38 -5.67
CA GLU A 370 -8.58 32.70 -5.06
C GLU A 370 -7.40 32.72 -4.09
N ASN A 371 -7.02 31.56 -3.54
CA ASN A 371 -5.84 31.42 -2.68
C ASN A 371 -4.59 30.96 -3.44
N ASP A 372 -4.63 30.93 -4.77
CA ASP A 372 -3.47 30.58 -5.62
C ASP A 372 -2.88 29.19 -5.28
N LEU A 373 -3.75 28.21 -5.01
CA LEU A 373 -3.37 26.85 -4.61
C LEU A 373 -3.27 25.87 -5.80
N VAL A 374 -3.72 26.29 -6.98
CA VAL A 374 -3.70 25.46 -8.20
C VAL A 374 -2.62 25.97 -9.14
N GLU A 375 -1.55 25.19 -9.29
CA GLU A 375 -0.45 25.51 -10.21
C GLU A 375 -0.77 25.08 -11.66
N ALA A 376 -1.33 23.88 -11.84
CA ALA A 376 -1.62 23.33 -13.17
C ALA A 376 -2.83 22.37 -13.15
N ILE A 377 -3.52 22.29 -14.29
CA ILE A 377 -4.55 21.28 -14.58
C ILE A 377 -4.14 20.56 -15.86
N ILE A 378 -3.98 19.24 -15.78
CA ILE A 378 -3.47 18.42 -16.89
C ILE A 378 -4.58 17.47 -17.34
N GLY A 379 -5.03 17.64 -18.59
CA GLY A 379 -5.94 16.70 -19.23
C GLY A 379 -5.17 15.48 -19.70
N LEU A 380 -5.55 14.29 -19.19
CA LEU A 380 -5.01 13.02 -19.67
C LEU A 380 -5.82 12.51 -20.88
N PRO A 381 -5.20 11.74 -21.79
CA PRO A 381 -5.92 11.02 -22.84
C PRO A 381 -7.06 10.16 -22.28
N THR A 382 -8.12 9.98 -23.09
CA THR A 382 -9.22 9.07 -22.75
C THR A 382 -8.73 7.63 -22.71
N ASP A 383 -9.45 6.77 -21.97
CA ASP A 383 -9.23 5.32 -21.92
C ASP A 383 -7.84 4.89 -21.40
N MET A 384 -7.12 5.79 -20.72
CA MET A 384 -5.84 5.47 -20.06
C MET A 384 -6.02 4.65 -18.78
N PHE A 385 -7.07 4.94 -18.04
CA PHE A 385 -7.42 4.20 -16.84
C PHE A 385 -8.27 3.00 -17.25
N TYR A 386 -7.96 1.83 -16.68
CA TYR A 386 -8.68 0.61 -16.97
C TYR A 386 -10.13 0.76 -16.53
N ASN A 387 -11.09 0.50 -17.42
CA ASN A 387 -12.53 0.48 -17.11
C ASN A 387 -13.10 1.79 -16.52
N THR A 388 -12.61 2.97 -16.92
CA THR A 388 -13.15 4.30 -16.52
C THR A 388 -13.74 5.08 -17.67
#